data_AF-A0A060CN59-F1
#
_entry.id   AF-A0A060CN59-F1
#
_cell.length_a   1.000
_cell.length_b   1.000
_cell.length_c   1.000
_cell.angle_alpha   90.00
_cell.angle_beta   90.00
_cell.angle_gamma   90.00
#
_symmetry.space_group_name_H-M   'P 1'
#
loop_
_entity.id
_entity.type
_entity.pdbx_description
1 polymer ?
#
loop_
_entity_poly.entity_id
_entity_poly.type
_entity_poly.pdbx_seq_one_letter_code
_entity_poly.pdbx_strand_id
1 'polypeptide(L)'
;GVLWYAVTENYGGPEAFQRFVDACHARGLGVVLDVVYNHLGPSGAYLDRFGPYFAGSNIWGPSLNLDGPDSDEVRRYVIDNALMWLRDFHVDGLRLDAVHALRDTRAVPILEELAVEVAALEAHTRRPLTLIAESDLNDPRLITAREAGGY
;
A
#
# COMPACT_ATOMS: atom_id res chain seq x y z
N GLY A 1 3.68 3.39 -10.33
CA GLY A 1 5.17 3.37 -10.30
C GLY A 1 5.69 1.98 -10.65
N VAL A 2 7.00 1.77 -10.72
CA VAL A 2 7.58 0.42 -11.01
C VAL A 2 8.52 -0.12 -9.92
N LEU A 3 9.01 0.73 -9.02
CA LEU A 3 9.91 0.39 -7.92
C LEU A 3 9.29 0.91 -6.62
N TRP A 4 8.37 0.16 -6.01
CA TRP A 4 7.60 0.66 -4.86
C TRP A 4 8.43 1.06 -3.64
N TYR A 5 9.62 0.49 -3.48
CA TYR A 5 10.52 0.80 -2.35
C TYR A 5 11.49 1.95 -2.65
N ALA A 6 11.47 2.51 -3.87
CA ALA A 6 12.39 3.56 -4.27
C ALA A 6 11.66 4.90 -4.40
N VAL A 7 12.10 5.89 -3.62
CA VAL A 7 11.71 7.29 -3.84
C VAL A 7 12.27 7.74 -5.18
N THR A 8 11.48 8.49 -5.96
CA THR A 8 11.92 8.99 -7.26
C THR A 8 13.09 9.97 -7.12
N GLU A 9 14.19 9.70 -7.82
CA GLU A 9 15.39 10.53 -7.81
C GLU A 9 15.13 11.96 -8.33
N ASN A 10 14.22 12.12 -9.29
CA ASN A 10 13.89 13.42 -9.85
C ASN A 10 13.26 14.39 -8.82
N TYR A 11 12.74 13.88 -7.69
CA TYR A 11 12.23 14.70 -6.58
C TYR A 11 13.22 14.84 -5.42
N GLY A 12 14.46 14.35 -5.59
CA GLY A 12 15.54 14.46 -4.61
C GLY A 12 15.81 13.19 -3.80
N GLY A 13 15.17 12.06 -4.14
CA GLY A 13 15.45 10.77 -3.53
C GLY A 13 15.01 10.66 -2.06
N PRO A 14 15.40 9.56 -1.38
CA PRO A 14 14.86 9.21 -0.06
C PRO A 14 15.17 10.25 1.03
N GLU A 15 16.39 10.80 1.04
CA GLU A 15 16.77 11.81 2.03
C GLU A 15 15.96 13.10 1.88
N ALA A 16 15.67 13.54 0.65
CA ALA A 16 14.86 14.72 0.43
C ALA A 16 13.41 14.50 0.86
N PHE A 17 12.87 13.31 0.63
CA PHE A 17 11.52 12.97 1.07
C PHE A 17 11.39 12.93 2.59
N GLN A 18 12.36 12.34 3.32
CA GLN A 18 12.37 12.39 4.79
C GLN A 18 12.44 13.83 5.31
N ARG A 19 13.33 14.66 4.75
CA ARG A 19 13.40 16.09 5.13
C ARG A 19 12.09 16.83 4.87
N PHE A 20 11.36 16.48 3.81
CA PHE A 20 10.05 17.04 3.52
C PHE A 20 9.03 16.67 4.61
N VAL A 21 8.94 15.38 4.96
CA VAL A 21 8.05 14.89 6.03
C VAL A 21 8.38 15.56 7.35
N ASP A 22 9.66 15.59 7.74
CA ASP A 22 10.11 16.24 8.99
C ASP A 22 9.75 17.73 9.02
N ALA A 23 9.90 18.43 7.88
CA ALA A 23 9.55 19.84 7.77
C ALA A 23 8.04 20.09 7.88
N CYS A 24 7.21 19.19 7.37
CA CYS A 24 5.75 19.22 7.56
C CYS A 24 5.39 19.00 9.03
N HIS A 25 5.96 17.99 9.68
CA HIS A 25 5.72 17.69 11.09
C HIS A 25 6.15 18.84 12.01
N ALA A 26 7.30 19.46 11.76
CA ALA A 26 7.75 20.65 12.50
C ALA A 26 6.76 21.83 12.41
N ARG A 27 5.84 21.80 11.46
CA ARG A 27 4.78 22.81 11.25
C ARG A 27 3.39 22.30 11.67
N GLY A 28 3.30 21.12 12.27
CA GLY A 28 2.03 20.51 12.68
C GLY A 28 1.17 20.02 11.50
N LEU A 29 1.79 19.70 10.35
CA LEU A 29 1.11 19.17 9.17
C LEU A 29 1.40 17.68 9.02
N GLY A 30 0.35 16.86 8.86
CA GLY A 30 0.49 15.46 8.48
C GLY A 30 0.73 15.28 6.98
N VAL A 31 1.39 14.18 6.62
CA VAL A 31 1.68 13.80 5.22
C VAL A 31 0.99 12.48 4.89
N VAL A 32 0.15 12.51 3.85
CA VAL A 32 -0.46 11.31 3.27
C VAL A 32 0.21 11.01 1.94
N LEU A 33 0.65 9.77 1.75
CA LEU A 33 1.29 9.31 0.52
C LEU A 33 0.31 8.51 -0.35
N ASP A 34 0.25 8.83 -1.64
CA ASP A 34 -0.48 8.04 -2.63
C ASP A 34 0.35 6.82 -3.04
N VAL A 35 -0.21 5.61 -2.88
CA VAL A 35 0.46 4.35 -3.19
C VAL A 35 -0.38 3.50 -4.14
N VAL A 36 0.29 2.86 -5.09
CA VAL A 36 -0.35 2.07 -6.15
C VAL A 36 0.02 0.60 -5.99
N TYR A 37 -0.91 -0.20 -5.45
CA TYR A 37 -0.71 -1.64 -5.26
C TYR A 37 -1.52 -2.52 -6.22
N ASN A 38 -2.38 -1.94 -7.06
CA ASN A 38 -3.24 -2.72 -7.97
C ASN A 38 -2.56 -3.06 -9.31
N HIS A 39 -1.48 -2.37 -9.67
CA HIS A 39 -0.69 -2.65 -10.88
C HIS A 39 0.74 -2.07 -10.76
N LEU A 40 1.61 -2.44 -11.69
CA LEU A 40 2.90 -1.81 -11.93
C LEU A 40 2.91 -1.07 -13.26
N GLY A 41 3.71 -0.01 -13.36
CA GLY A 41 3.89 0.73 -14.60
C GLY A 41 4.45 -0.13 -15.74
N PRO A 42 4.18 0.21 -17.00
CA PRO A 42 4.46 -0.67 -18.15
C PRO A 42 5.95 -0.78 -18.52
N SER A 43 6.83 0.01 -17.91
CA SER A 43 8.27 0.04 -18.24
C SER A 43 9.11 0.15 -16.99
N GLY A 44 10.07 -0.77 -16.83
CA GLY A 44 11.01 -0.81 -15.70
C GLY A 44 10.58 -1.68 -14.52
N ALA A 45 9.46 -2.39 -14.62
CA ALA A 45 9.06 -3.43 -13.67
C ALA A 45 9.65 -4.78 -14.12
N TYR A 46 10.35 -5.48 -13.22
CA TYR A 46 11.04 -6.75 -13.51
C TYR A 46 10.68 -7.88 -12.53
N LEU A 47 9.66 -7.68 -11.69
CA LEU A 47 9.28 -8.65 -10.64
C LEU A 47 8.90 -10.02 -11.22
N ASP A 48 8.33 -10.05 -12.43
CA ASP A 48 7.97 -11.26 -13.18
C ASP A 48 9.17 -12.19 -13.46
N ARG A 49 10.41 -11.66 -13.42
CA ARG A 49 11.64 -12.45 -13.60
C ARG A 49 12.07 -13.19 -12.33
N PHE A 50 11.51 -12.84 -11.18
CA PHE A 50 11.93 -13.36 -9.87
C PHE A 50 10.88 -14.22 -9.19
N GLY A 51 9.64 -14.24 -9.68
CA GLY A 51 8.58 -15.07 -9.15
C GLY A 51 7.21 -14.75 -9.75
N PRO A 52 6.16 -15.46 -9.32
CA PRO A 52 4.79 -15.30 -9.81
C PRO A 52 4.11 -14.07 -9.18
N TYR A 53 4.69 -12.88 -9.35
CA TYR A 53 4.17 -11.62 -8.80
C TYR A 53 2.84 -11.18 -9.42
N PHE A 54 2.48 -11.72 -10.59
CA PHE A 54 1.29 -11.31 -11.32
C PHE A 54 0.38 -12.50 -11.64
N ALA A 55 -0.93 -12.27 -11.54
CA ALA A 55 -1.97 -13.20 -11.96
C ALA A 55 -3.13 -12.42 -12.59
N GLY A 56 -3.43 -12.69 -13.86
CA GLY A 56 -4.45 -11.97 -14.61
C GLY A 56 -4.07 -10.54 -14.97
N SER A 57 -5.06 -9.71 -15.28
CA SER A 57 -4.87 -8.32 -15.73
C SER A 57 -6.07 -7.42 -15.41
N ASN A 58 -5.80 -6.12 -15.33
CA ASN A 58 -6.79 -5.05 -15.27
C ASN A 58 -6.55 -4.05 -16.41
N ILE A 59 -7.22 -2.90 -16.40
CA ILE A 59 -7.16 -1.91 -17.48
C ILE A 59 -5.78 -1.21 -17.61
N TRP A 60 -4.91 -1.32 -16.60
CA TRP A 60 -3.57 -0.72 -16.58
C TRP A 60 -2.46 -1.73 -16.90
N GLY A 61 -2.73 -3.04 -16.84
CA GLY A 61 -1.75 -4.08 -17.13
C GLY A 61 -1.93 -5.34 -16.29
N PRO A 62 -0.86 -6.13 -16.09
CA PRO A 62 -0.89 -7.30 -15.21
C PRO A 62 -1.32 -6.93 -13.79
N SER A 63 -2.20 -7.75 -13.22
CA SER A 63 -2.65 -7.60 -11.83
C SER A 63 -1.76 -8.42 -10.91
N LEU A 64 -1.59 -7.98 -9.65
CA LEU A 64 -0.83 -8.75 -8.68
C LEU A 64 -1.47 -10.11 -8.39
N ASN A 65 -0.63 -11.10 -8.15
CA ASN A 65 -1.04 -12.38 -7.61
C ASN A 65 -1.27 -12.24 -6.09
N LEU A 66 -2.53 -12.15 -5.66
CA LEU A 66 -2.88 -11.98 -4.24
C LEU A 66 -3.50 -13.23 -3.62
N ASP A 67 -4.07 -14.12 -4.43
CA ASP A 67 -4.79 -15.33 -4.00
C ASP A 67 -4.42 -16.61 -4.76
N GLY A 68 -3.50 -16.53 -5.73
CA GLY A 68 -3.00 -17.69 -6.48
C GLY A 68 -1.85 -18.42 -5.79
N PRO A 69 -1.24 -19.43 -6.46
CA PRO A 69 -0.07 -20.13 -5.97
C PRO A 69 1.09 -19.17 -5.66
N ASP A 70 1.81 -19.42 -4.58
CA ASP A 70 2.98 -18.62 -4.13
C ASP A 70 2.69 -17.12 -3.97
N SER A 71 1.44 -16.75 -3.63
CA SER A 71 1.05 -15.35 -3.44
C SER A 71 1.37 -14.79 -2.06
N ASP A 72 1.80 -15.61 -1.10
CA ASP A 72 2.14 -15.16 0.27
C ASP A 72 3.26 -14.11 0.25
N GLU A 73 4.31 -14.37 -0.53
CA GLU A 73 5.47 -13.47 -0.69
C GLU A 73 5.09 -12.18 -1.44
N VAL A 74 4.14 -12.27 -2.38
CA VAL A 74 3.63 -11.11 -3.13
C VAL A 74 2.83 -10.19 -2.22
N ARG A 75 1.97 -10.75 -1.36
CA ARG A 75 1.23 -10.01 -0.34
C ARG A 75 2.18 -9.35 0.65
N ARG A 76 3.17 -10.09 1.13
CA ARG A 76 4.20 -9.58 2.05
C ARG A 76 4.95 -8.41 1.44
N TYR A 77 5.31 -8.48 0.15
CA TYR A 77 5.95 -7.38 -0.58
C TYR A 77 5.08 -6.11 -0.65
N VAL A 78 3.75 -6.24 -0.74
CA VAL A 78 2.84 -5.09 -0.67
C VAL A 78 2.77 -4.52 0.74
N ILE A 79 2.55 -5.38 1.75
CA ILE A 79 2.34 -4.92 3.12
C ILE A 79 3.64 -4.34 3.70
N ASP A 80 4.79 -4.97 3.47
CA ASP A 80 6.09 -4.43 3.88
C ASP A 80 6.39 -3.07 3.25
N ASN A 81 5.92 -2.82 2.01
CA ASN A 81 6.07 -1.52 1.39
C ASN A 81 5.25 -0.46 2.12
N ALA A 82 3.99 -0.76 2.42
CA ALA A 82 3.11 0.13 3.16
C ALA A 82 3.69 0.45 4.54
N LEU A 83 4.14 -0.57 5.28
CA LEU A 83 4.75 -0.41 6.59
C LEU A 83 6.07 0.36 6.52
N MET A 84 6.90 0.17 5.49
CA MET A 84 8.12 0.94 5.30
C MET A 84 7.82 2.44 5.20
N TRP A 85 6.83 2.85 4.40
CA TRP A 85 6.48 4.26 4.29
C TRP A 85 6.08 4.87 5.64
N LEU A 86 5.23 4.14 6.39
CA LEU A 86 4.72 4.60 7.69
C LEU A 86 5.79 4.60 8.79
N ARG A 87 6.65 3.56 8.81
CA ARG A 87 7.68 3.33 9.83
C ARG A 87 8.98 4.08 9.56
N ASP A 88 9.51 4.01 8.34
CA ASP A 88 10.87 4.46 8.04
C ASP A 88 10.90 5.88 7.44
N PHE A 89 9.84 6.24 6.72
CA PHE A 89 9.66 7.60 6.17
C PHE A 89 8.69 8.46 6.97
N HIS A 90 8.10 7.90 8.02
CA HIS A 90 7.19 8.58 8.93
C HIS A 90 5.99 9.25 8.26
N VAL A 91 5.53 8.78 7.10
CA VAL A 91 4.24 9.28 6.57
C VAL A 91 3.12 8.93 7.56
N ASP A 92 2.08 9.76 7.62
CA ASP A 92 1.00 9.65 8.61
C ASP A 92 -0.22 8.91 8.06
N GLY A 93 -0.25 8.69 6.75
CA GLY A 93 -1.25 7.84 6.14
C GLY A 93 -0.94 7.48 4.71
N LEU A 94 -1.69 6.52 4.19
CA LEU A 94 -1.62 6.06 2.81
C LEU A 94 -2.97 6.22 2.14
N ARG A 95 -2.98 6.82 0.95
CA ARG A 95 -4.09 6.76 0.01
C ARG A 95 -3.81 5.61 -0.95
N LEU A 96 -4.65 4.58 -0.89
CA LEU A 96 -4.54 3.35 -1.66
C LEU A 96 -5.28 3.53 -2.99
N ASP A 97 -4.54 3.54 -4.09
CA ASP A 97 -5.07 3.66 -5.44
C ASP A 97 -5.89 2.44 -5.85
N ALA A 98 -7.06 2.71 -6.44
CA ALA A 98 -7.99 1.78 -7.06
C ALA A 98 -8.09 0.42 -6.35
N VAL A 99 -8.51 0.41 -5.08
CA VAL A 99 -8.57 -0.82 -4.27
C VAL A 99 -9.53 -1.85 -4.84
N HIS A 100 -10.51 -1.41 -5.63
CA HIS A 100 -11.45 -2.25 -6.35
C HIS A 100 -10.80 -3.10 -7.46
N ALA A 101 -9.59 -2.76 -7.88
CA ALA A 101 -8.79 -3.55 -8.82
C ALA A 101 -7.88 -4.59 -8.11
N LEU A 102 -7.84 -4.61 -6.76
CA LEU A 102 -7.19 -5.67 -6.00
C LEU A 102 -8.12 -6.89 -5.94
N ARG A 103 -7.82 -7.89 -6.75
CA ARG A 103 -8.55 -9.16 -6.74
C ARG A 103 -7.95 -10.07 -5.69
N ASP A 104 -8.71 -10.33 -4.64
CA ASP A 104 -8.30 -11.22 -3.57
C ASP A 104 -9.52 -11.93 -2.99
N THR A 105 -9.59 -13.24 -3.22
CA THR A 105 -10.68 -14.09 -2.76
C THR A 105 -10.35 -14.89 -1.50
N ARG A 106 -9.22 -14.60 -0.84
CA ARG A 106 -8.85 -15.23 0.43
C ARG A 106 -9.86 -14.89 1.53
N ALA A 107 -9.91 -15.76 2.54
CA ALA A 107 -10.76 -15.56 3.71
C ALA A 107 -10.46 -14.24 4.45
N VAL A 108 -9.19 -13.83 4.46
CA VAL A 108 -8.73 -12.51 4.92
C VAL A 108 -8.16 -11.76 3.71
N PRO A 109 -8.92 -10.81 3.14
CA PRO A 109 -8.45 -10.00 2.03
C PRO A 109 -7.24 -9.13 2.43
N ILE A 110 -6.39 -8.79 1.46
CA ILE A 110 -5.15 -8.04 1.70
C ILE A 110 -5.41 -6.67 2.33
N LEU A 111 -6.56 -6.06 2.06
CA LEU A 111 -6.94 -4.78 2.65
C LEU A 111 -7.19 -4.92 4.17
N GLU A 112 -7.80 -6.02 4.59
CA GLU A 112 -8.00 -6.33 6.01
C GLU A 112 -6.65 -6.67 6.67
N GLU A 113 -5.82 -7.50 6.03
CA GLU A 113 -4.48 -7.83 6.54
C GLU A 113 -3.61 -6.57 6.71
N LEU A 114 -3.63 -5.68 5.71
CA LEU A 114 -2.94 -4.40 5.75
C LEU A 114 -3.47 -3.51 6.87
N ALA A 115 -4.79 -3.39 7.03
CA ALA A 115 -5.40 -2.57 8.08
C ALA A 115 -4.98 -3.06 9.49
N VAL A 116 -4.96 -4.38 9.69
CA VAL A 116 -4.52 -5.00 10.95
C VAL A 116 -3.05 -4.70 11.24
N GLU A 117 -2.17 -4.83 10.26
CA GLU A 117 -0.75 -4.57 10.46
C GLU A 117 -0.44 -3.08 10.68
N VAL A 118 -1.17 -2.20 9.99
CA VAL A 118 -1.06 -0.75 10.22
C VAL A 118 -1.56 -0.37 11.61
N ALA A 119 -2.67 -0.96 12.09
CA ALA A 119 -3.14 -0.74 13.46
C ALA A 119 -2.14 -1.25 14.50
N ALA A 120 -1.48 -2.39 14.24
CA ALA A 120 -0.41 -2.90 15.10
C ALA A 120 0.81 -1.94 15.12
N LEU A 121 1.20 -1.39 13.96
CA LEU A 121 2.27 -0.40 13.86
C LEU A 121 1.90 0.93 14.56
N GLU A 122 0.67 1.41 14.41
CA GLU A 122 0.14 2.58 15.11
C GLU A 122 0.26 2.40 16.63
N ALA A 123 -0.17 1.26 17.16
CA ALA A 123 -0.05 0.96 18.58
C ALA A 123 1.42 0.91 19.05
N HIS A 124 2.31 0.34 18.24
CA HIS A 124 3.73 0.24 18.57
C HIS A 124 4.44 1.60 18.56
N THR A 125 4.18 2.42 17.54
CA THR A 125 4.79 3.74 17.34
C THR A 125 4.15 4.84 18.16
N ARG A 126 2.91 4.61 18.65
CA ARG A 126 2.07 5.60 19.35
C ARG A 126 1.83 6.86 18.50
N ARG A 127 1.65 6.67 17.19
CA ARG A 127 1.34 7.70 16.20
C ARG A 127 0.08 7.31 15.46
N PRO A 128 -0.88 8.23 15.25
CA PRO A 128 -2.06 7.92 14.45
C PRO A 128 -1.64 7.62 13.01
N LEU A 129 -2.04 6.47 12.47
CA LEU A 129 -1.79 6.07 11.08
C LEU A 129 -3.12 5.88 10.38
N THR A 130 -3.28 6.46 9.19
CA THR A 130 -4.57 6.42 8.46
C THR A 130 -4.43 5.70 7.12
N LEU A 131 -5.39 4.85 6.79
CA LEU A 131 -5.57 4.29 5.44
C LEU A 131 -6.81 4.89 4.79
N ILE A 132 -6.68 5.29 3.53
CA ILE A 132 -7.76 5.89 2.73
C ILE A 132 -7.85 5.08 1.44
N ALA A 133 -9.01 4.50 1.16
CA ALA A 133 -9.22 3.71 -0.05
C ALA A 133 -9.88 4.52 -1.18
N GLU A 134 -9.29 4.51 -2.37
CA GLU A 134 -10.01 4.88 -3.60
C GLU A 134 -10.81 3.67 -4.10
N SER A 135 -12.14 3.77 -4.12
CA SER A 135 -13.02 2.69 -4.55
C SER A 135 -14.18 3.17 -5.41
N ASP A 136 -14.49 2.41 -6.46
CA ASP A 136 -15.66 2.59 -7.33
C ASP A 136 -16.76 1.55 -7.04
N LEU A 137 -16.65 0.80 -5.92
CA LEU A 137 -17.59 -0.28 -5.60
C LEU A 137 -18.86 0.20 -4.89
N ASN A 138 -18.85 1.41 -4.32
CA ASN A 138 -19.87 1.87 -3.37
C ASN A 138 -20.16 0.84 -2.25
N ASP A 139 -19.13 0.12 -1.82
CA ASP A 139 -19.23 -0.94 -0.82
C ASP A 139 -18.80 -0.41 0.56
N PRO A 140 -19.70 -0.35 1.55
CA PRO A 140 -19.38 0.14 2.89
C PRO A 140 -18.40 -0.77 3.64
N ARG A 141 -18.18 -2.01 3.20
CA ARG A 141 -17.23 -2.94 3.83
C ARG A 141 -15.83 -2.33 3.99
N LEU A 142 -15.41 -1.48 3.04
CA LEU A 142 -14.12 -0.80 3.03
C LEU A 142 -13.89 0.19 4.18
N ILE A 143 -14.97 0.71 4.78
CA ILE A 143 -14.93 1.73 5.85
C ILE A 143 -15.61 1.28 7.13
N THR A 144 -16.27 0.12 7.10
CA THR A 144 -16.93 -0.46 8.26
C THR A 144 -15.86 -1.05 9.16
N ALA A 145 -16.00 -0.94 10.48
CA ALA A 145 -15.05 -1.57 11.39
C ALA A 145 -15.08 -3.10 11.24
N ARG A 146 -13.93 -3.76 11.41
CA ARG A 146 -13.80 -5.22 11.31
C ARG A 146 -14.75 -5.97 12.25
N GLU A 147 -14.98 -5.47 13.46
CA GLU A 147 -15.92 -6.07 14.42
C GLU A 147 -17.37 -6.06 13.92
N ALA A 148 -17.67 -5.18 12.96
CA ALA A 148 -18.96 -5.06 12.27
C ALA A 148 -18.94 -5.68 10.86
N GLY A 149 -17.91 -6.45 10.51
CA GLY A 149 -17.81 -7.17 9.24
C GLY A 149 -17.17 -6.39 8.08
N GLY A 150 -16.51 -5.27 8.38
CA GLY A 150 -15.65 -4.58 7.41
C GLY A 150 -14.22 -5.12 7.36
N TYR A 151 -13.32 -4.32 6.78
CA TYR A 151 -11.86 -4.57 6.80
C TYR A 151 -11.17 -3.91 7.99
#